data_AF-A0A7I7X6U6-F1
#
_entry.id   AF-A0A7I7X6U6-F1
#
_cell.length_a   1.000
_cell.length_b   1.000
_cell.length_c   1.000
_cell.angle_alpha   90.00
_cell.angle_beta   90.00
_cell.angle_gamma   90.00
#
_symmetry.space_group_name_H-M   'P 1'
#
loop_
_entity.id
_entity.type
_entity.pdbx_description
1 polymer ?
#
loop_
_entity_poly.entity_id
_entity_poly.type
_entity_poly.pdbx_seq_one_letter_code
_entity_poly.pdbx_strand_id
1 'polypeptide(L)'
;MTERRLRAVKAGEAPAKRAPRKALPKSVLEAARSGDRRQLLVALQHRIATAIDDPKTTGPALAALILRQVEVANQIQAIDLAAVVNSSKLGVKSAVATTPDEPWDESMI
;
A
#
# COMPACT_ATOMS: atom_id res chain seq x y z
N MET A 1 -27.55 -22.86 -12.42
CA MET A 1 -28.07 -21.49 -12.24
C MET A 1 -28.72 -21.41 -10.88
N THR A 2 -28.19 -20.58 -9.97
CA THR A 2 -28.73 -20.46 -8.60
C THR A 2 -29.95 -19.55 -8.60
N GLU A 3 -31.14 -20.13 -8.48
CA GLU A 3 -32.40 -19.39 -8.44
C GLU A 3 -32.49 -18.55 -7.17
N ARG A 4 -32.52 -17.22 -7.32
CA ARG A 4 -32.86 -16.29 -6.22
C ARG A 4 -34.38 -16.14 -6.17
N ARG A 5 -35.00 -16.80 -5.19
CA ARG A 5 -36.42 -16.58 -4.86
C ARG A 5 -36.61 -15.18 -4.29
N LEU A 6 -37.51 -14.42 -4.89
CA LEU A 6 -37.95 -13.12 -4.39
C LEU A 6 -38.84 -13.33 -3.16
N ARG A 7 -38.64 -12.54 -2.11
CA ARG A 7 -39.44 -12.55 -0.88
C ARG A 7 -39.96 -11.15 -0.59
N ALA A 8 -41.18 -11.06 -0.06
CA ALA A 8 -41.76 -9.79 0.37
C ALA A 8 -40.99 -9.25 1.58
N VAL A 9 -40.56 -7.98 1.50
CA VAL A 9 -39.85 -7.28 2.57
C VAL A 9 -40.90 -6.77 3.58
N LYS A 10 -40.71 -7.04 4.87
CA LYS A 10 -41.61 -6.53 5.93
C LYS A 10 -41.34 -5.04 6.21
N ALA A 11 -42.37 -4.32 6.67
CA ALA A 11 -42.21 -2.94 7.10
C ALA A 11 -41.14 -2.84 8.22
N GLY A 12 -40.06 -2.11 7.96
CA GLY A 12 -38.92 -1.97 8.87
C GLY A 12 -37.72 -2.90 8.61
N GLU A 13 -37.81 -3.84 7.65
CA GLU A 13 -36.67 -4.70 7.28
C GLU A 13 -35.69 -3.91 6.38
N ALA A 14 -34.54 -3.55 6.94
CA ALA A 14 -33.47 -2.89 6.18
C ALA A 14 -32.80 -3.89 5.22
N PRO A 15 -32.52 -3.50 3.97
CA PRO A 15 -31.85 -4.37 3.01
C PRO A 15 -30.48 -4.78 3.52
N ALA A 16 -30.09 -6.04 3.30
CA ALA A 16 -28.75 -6.53 3.62
C ALA A 16 -27.70 -5.59 3.01
N LYS A 17 -26.76 -5.11 3.84
CA LYS A 17 -25.68 -4.20 3.42
C LYS A 17 -24.97 -4.82 2.21
N ARG A 18 -25.05 -4.16 1.05
CA ARG A 18 -24.33 -4.57 -0.15
C ARG A 18 -22.83 -4.60 0.17
N ALA A 19 -22.16 -5.66 -0.28
CA ALA A 19 -20.71 -5.75 -0.20
C ALA A 19 -20.09 -4.47 -0.81
N PRO A 20 -19.06 -3.89 -0.18
CA PRO A 20 -18.43 -2.68 -0.69
C PRO A 20 -17.95 -2.93 -2.12
N ARG A 21 -18.35 -2.06 -3.05
CA ARG A 21 -17.80 -2.06 -4.41
C ARG A 21 -16.29 -1.89 -4.27
N LYS A 22 -15.51 -2.75 -4.93
CA LYS A 22 -14.07 -2.54 -5.09
C LYS A 22 -13.88 -1.12 -5.62
N ALA A 23 -13.21 -0.26 -4.84
CA ALA A 23 -12.91 1.09 -5.27
C ALA A 23 -12.11 1.00 -6.59
N LEU A 24 -12.54 1.75 -7.61
CA LEU A 24 -11.74 1.85 -8.83
C LEU A 24 -10.37 2.42 -8.46
N PRO A 25 -9.29 1.96 -9.11
CA PRO A 25 -7.98 2.58 -8.95
C PRO A 25 -8.09 4.08 -9.28
N LYS A 26 -7.59 4.93 -8.37
CA LYS A 26 -7.62 6.38 -8.56
C LYS A 26 -6.83 6.77 -9.80
N SER A 27 -7.32 7.75 -10.54
CA SER A 27 -6.53 8.35 -11.62
C SER A 27 -5.28 9.04 -11.05
N VAL A 28 -4.24 9.20 -11.86
CA VAL A 28 -3.00 9.89 -11.45
C VAL A 28 -3.30 11.32 -10.94
N LEU A 29 -4.24 12.01 -11.58
CA LEU A 29 -4.65 13.37 -11.18
C LEU A 29 -5.30 13.38 -9.80
N GLU A 30 -6.23 12.46 -9.54
CA GLU A 30 -6.90 12.36 -8.24
C GLU A 30 -5.91 11.94 -7.14
N ALA A 31 -5.02 11.00 -7.44
CA ALA A 31 -3.99 10.58 -6.51
C ALA A 31 -3.02 11.73 -6.16
N ALA A 32 -2.60 12.51 -7.15
CA ALA A 32 -1.78 13.70 -6.92
C ALA A 32 -2.51 14.75 -6.06
N ARG A 33 -3.81 15.00 -6.33
CA ARG A 33 -4.62 15.93 -5.52
C ARG A 33 -4.81 15.47 -4.08
N SER A 34 -4.80 14.16 -3.83
CA SER A 34 -4.97 13.62 -2.48
C SER A 34 -3.79 13.88 -1.55
N GLY A 35 -2.60 14.20 -2.09
CA GLY A 35 -1.38 14.35 -1.31
C GLY A 35 -0.79 13.03 -0.78
N ASP A 36 -1.47 11.89 -0.95
CA ASP A 36 -0.97 10.59 -0.56
C ASP A 36 0.05 10.08 -1.59
N ARG A 37 1.33 10.13 -1.19
CA ARG A 37 2.46 9.67 -2.00
C ARG A 37 2.31 8.20 -2.42
N ARG A 38 1.81 7.32 -1.54
CA ARG A 38 1.63 5.90 -1.85
C ARG A 38 0.60 5.74 -2.97
N GLN A 39 -0.53 6.43 -2.86
CA GLN A 39 -1.58 6.39 -3.87
C GLN A 39 -1.12 6.93 -5.22
N LEU A 40 -0.31 8.00 -5.21
CA LEU A 40 0.29 8.54 -6.43
C LEU A 40 1.19 7.51 -7.13
N LEU A 41 2.06 6.83 -6.38
CA LEU A 41 2.96 5.81 -6.92
C LEU A 41 2.19 4.61 -7.50
N VAL A 42 1.14 4.16 -6.82
CA VAL A 42 0.27 3.08 -7.33
C VAL A 42 -0.44 3.50 -8.63
N ALA A 43 -0.96 4.73 -8.70
CA ALA A 43 -1.60 5.23 -9.90
C ALA A 43 -0.60 5.34 -11.08
N LEU A 44 0.64 5.77 -10.81
CA LEU A 44 1.71 5.80 -11.82
C LEU A 44 2.10 4.41 -12.28
N GLN A 45 2.20 3.44 -11.37
CA GLN A 45 2.50 2.04 -11.69
C GLN A 45 1.48 1.46 -12.67
N HIS A 46 0.18 1.69 -12.45
CA HIS A 46 -0.86 1.23 -13.37
C HIS A 46 -0.76 1.88 -14.76
N ARG A 47 -0.44 3.18 -14.80
CA ARG A 47 -0.25 3.89 -16.06
C ARG A 47 0.96 3.37 -16.83
N ILE A 48 2.07 3.07 -16.15
CA ILE A 48 3.28 2.50 -16.77
C ILE A 48 2.99 1.09 -17.29
N ALA A 49 2.33 0.24 -16.50
CA ALA A 49 1.94 -1.10 -16.94
C ALA A 49 1.08 -1.05 -18.21
N THR A 50 0.11 -0.11 -18.28
CA THR A 50 -0.71 0.09 -19.48
C THR A 50 0.14 0.47 -20.71
N ALA A 51 1.18 1.28 -20.52
CA ALA A 51 2.09 1.68 -21.61
C ALA A 51 3.04 0.55 -22.03
N ILE A 52 3.43 -0.33 -21.11
CA ILE A 52 4.22 -1.54 -21.42
C ILE A 52 3.41 -2.50 -22.28
N ASP A 53 2.12 -2.66 -22.00
CA ASP A 53 1.22 -3.55 -22.76
C ASP A 53 0.84 -2.97 -24.15
N ASP A 54 1.12 -1.69 -24.42
CA ASP A 54 0.84 -1.06 -25.72
C ASP A 54 1.84 -1.54 -26.78
N PRO A 55 1.39 -2.25 -27.85
CA PRO A 55 2.27 -2.73 -28.92
C PRO A 55 2.93 -1.60 -29.72
N LYS A 56 2.47 -0.35 -29.59
CA LYS A 56 3.07 0.81 -30.25
C LYS A 56 4.29 1.36 -29.52
N THR A 57 4.59 0.85 -28.33
CA THR A 57 5.75 1.30 -27.54
C THR A 57 7.05 0.90 -28.23
N THR A 58 7.91 1.88 -28.50
CA THR A 58 9.20 1.65 -29.17
C THR A 58 10.16 0.89 -28.25
N GLY A 59 11.09 0.11 -28.80
CA GLY A 59 12.06 -0.67 -28.01
C GLY A 59 12.82 0.15 -26.94
N PRO A 60 13.36 1.34 -27.26
CA PRO A 60 13.99 2.20 -26.26
C PRO A 60 13.02 2.71 -25.19
N ALA A 61 11.79 3.09 -25.58
CA ALA A 61 10.77 3.52 -24.63
C ALA A 61 10.33 2.38 -23.70
N LEU A 62 10.21 1.16 -24.23
CA LEU A 62 9.88 -0.04 -23.48
C LEU A 62 10.93 -0.32 -22.40
N ALA A 63 12.22 -0.28 -22.75
CA ALA A 63 13.31 -0.46 -21.78
C ALA A 63 13.25 0.59 -20.66
N ALA A 64 12.99 1.86 -21.00
CA ALA A 64 12.84 2.93 -20.02
C ALA A 64 11.62 2.72 -19.10
N LEU A 65 10.48 2.29 -19.65
CA LEU A 65 9.27 2.00 -18.88
C LEU A 65 9.46 0.81 -17.93
N ILE A 66 10.17 -0.24 -18.35
CA ILE A 66 10.50 -1.39 -17.49
C ILE A 66 11.37 -0.96 -16.31
N LEU A 67 12.42 -0.18 -16.55
CA LEU A 67 13.26 0.36 -15.47
C LEU A 67 12.44 1.21 -14.50
N ARG A 68 11.57 2.08 -15.04
CA ARG A 68 10.69 2.91 -14.23
C ARG A 68 9.69 2.10 -13.42
N GLN A 69 9.17 1.00 -13.97
CA GLN A 69 8.27 0.09 -13.28
C GLN A 69 8.93 -0.55 -12.05
N VAL A 70 10.18 -1.01 -12.19
CA VAL A 70 10.97 -1.57 -11.09
C VAL A 70 11.23 -0.52 -10.02
N GLU A 71 11.60 0.70 -10.41
CA GLU A 71 11.85 1.79 -9.46
C GLU A 71 10.60 2.15 -8.63
N VAL A 72 9.44 2.30 -9.28
CA VAL A 72 8.18 2.59 -8.59
C VAL A 72 7.78 1.44 -7.67
N ALA A 73 7.97 0.18 -8.08
CA ALA A 73 7.70 -0.97 -7.22
C ALA A 73 8.56 -0.95 -5.95
N ASN A 74 9.86 -0.67 -6.08
CA ASN A 74 10.77 -0.57 -4.94
C ASN A 74 10.37 0.56 -3.99
N GLN A 75 9.96 1.71 -4.51
CA GLN A 75 9.49 2.84 -3.69
C GLN A 75 8.21 2.50 -2.92
N ILE A 76 7.27 1.77 -3.54
CA ILE A 76 6.05 1.30 -2.86
C ILE A 76 6.43 0.34 -1.73
N GLN A 77 7.30 -0.63 -2.01
CA GLN A 77 7.78 -1.57 -0.98
C GLN A 77 8.46 -0.86 0.18
N ALA A 78 9.28 0.15 -0.09
CA ALA A 78 9.93 0.94 0.97
C ALA A 78 8.90 1.68 1.85
N ILE A 79 7.85 2.24 1.26
CA ILE A 79 6.76 2.89 2.02
C ILE A 79 6.00 1.86 2.86
N ASP A 80 5.67 0.71 2.28
CA ASP A 80 4.92 -0.33 2.96
C ASP A 80 5.75 -0.93 4.12
N LEU A 81 7.06 -1.16 3.94
CA LEU A 81 7.98 -1.57 5.00
C LEU A 81 8.09 -0.51 6.10
N ALA A 82 8.22 0.77 5.74
CA ALA A 82 8.26 1.86 6.72
C ALA A 82 6.95 1.93 7.53
N ALA A 83 5.80 1.72 6.89
CA ALA A 83 4.51 1.66 7.57
C ALA A 83 4.45 0.49 8.58
N VAL A 84 4.95 -0.69 8.20
CA VAL A 84 5.04 -1.86 9.09
C VAL A 84 5.98 -1.57 10.27
N VAL A 85 7.19 -1.07 10.03
CA VAL A 85 8.16 -0.74 11.10
C VAL A 85 7.60 0.32 12.05
N ASN A 86 6.92 1.35 11.55
CA ASN A 86 6.31 2.37 12.39
C ASN A 86 5.13 1.80 13.21
N SER A 87 4.31 0.93 12.61
CA SER A 87 3.23 0.25 13.32
C SER A 87 3.76 -0.74 14.38
N SER A 88 4.88 -1.41 14.12
CA SER A 88 5.49 -2.35 15.09
C SER A 88 6.22 -1.61 16.21
N LYS A 89 6.83 -0.44 15.95
CA LYS A 89 7.40 0.45 16.98
C LYS A 89 6.35 0.95 17.99
N LEU A 90 5.08 1.04 17.58
CA LEU A 90 3.97 1.40 18.47
C LEU A 90 3.54 0.25 19.39
N GLY A 91 4.00 -0.99 19.17
CA GLY A 91 3.64 -2.17 19.99
C GLY A 91 4.82 -2.93 20.59
N VAL A 92 6.03 -2.76 20.07
CA VAL A 92 7.24 -3.39 20.58
C VAL A 92 8.21 -2.28 20.95
N LYS A 93 8.19 -1.89 22.22
CA LYS A 93 9.40 -1.36 22.84
C LYS A 93 10.45 -2.45 22.60
N SER A 94 11.42 -2.20 21.72
CA SER A 94 12.65 -3.02 21.67
C SER A 94 13.02 -3.30 23.12
N ALA A 95 13.25 -4.56 23.49
CA ALA A 95 13.65 -4.90 24.85
C ALA A 95 14.80 -3.98 25.22
N VAL A 96 14.48 -2.88 25.93
CA VAL A 96 15.48 -2.04 26.55
C VAL A 96 16.14 -3.04 27.45
N ALA A 97 17.42 -3.30 27.19
CA ALA A 97 18.18 -4.11 28.10
C ALA A 97 18.10 -3.35 29.43
N THR A 98 17.23 -3.82 30.32
CA THR A 98 17.11 -3.30 31.70
C THR A 98 18.31 -3.83 32.49
N THR A 99 19.48 -3.85 31.86
CA THR A 99 20.72 -4.16 32.53
C THR A 99 20.95 -2.99 33.48
N PRO A 100 21.00 -3.23 34.80
CA PRO A 100 21.38 -2.20 35.74
C PRO A 100 22.75 -1.66 35.36
N ASP A 101 22.99 -0.37 35.58
CA ASP A 101 24.31 0.22 35.42
C ASP A 101 25.27 -0.50 36.39
N GLU A 102 26.35 -1.08 35.85
CA GLU A 102 27.41 -1.65 36.68
C GLU A 102 28.19 -0.53 37.37
N PRO A 103 28.59 -0.72 38.65
CA PRO A 103 29.41 0.27 39.34
C PRO A 103 30.75 0.38 38.61
N TRP A 104 31.07 1.60 38.17
CA TRP A 104 32.39 1.92 37.62
C TRP A 104 33.44 1.85 38.74
N ASP A 105 34.35 0.88 38.65
CA ASP A 105 35.45 0.73 39.61
C ASP A 105 36.64 1.59 39.16
N GLU A 106 36.77 2.77 39.76
CA GLU A 106 37.88 3.71 39.51
C GLU A 106 39.24 3.17 39.96
N SER A 107 39.30 2.06 40.72
CA SER A 107 40.57 1.46 41.16
C SER A 107 41.26 0.59 40.11
N MET A 108 40.63 0.37 38.95
CA MET A 108 41.12 -0.45 37.84
C MET A 108 41.77 0.37 36.71
N ILE A 109 42.11 1.65 36.95
CA ILE A 109 42.78 2.58 36.04
C ILE A 109 44.07 3.08 36.69
#